data_AF-A0A7C6QLR5-F1
#
_entry.id   AF-A0A7C6QLR5-F1
#
_cell.length_a   1.000
_cell.length_b   1.000
_cell.length_c   1.000
_cell.angle_alpha   90.00
_cell.angle_beta   90.00
_cell.angle_gamma   90.00
#
_symmetry.space_group_name_H-M   'P 1'
#
loop_
_entity.id
_entity.type
_entity.pdbx_description
1 polymer ?
#
loop_
_entity_poly.entity_id
_entity_poly.type
_entity_poly.pdbx_seq_one_letter_code
_entity_poly.pdbx_strand_id
1 'polypeptide(L)'
;MVIENEGFAGLIFAQHNAGNQFYFLSRFGQYHTVPLRHFPHYSFLVDSLDDPYNDSHAYSQYLLASWLHLFGRKPTQAEINAKIEGFLNLYKEVGQRNAGLQTPVLLCSRFDGRLLIIDGNHRSAIALRLGISLPARLISPATYLGRLALRVRGTPDINPMAKKLYQELAPWRMDKAQFKVQSELMDLVDQADLAGKSVLDITCGLGRNCFIAAMRGAKSVLGLDTRRHMVDGALRLNGLLALPVTFMVRREPLSGSVWPAGADGAMRETNFCFLSEADAASHADILALQDVTGLMAGGYLQTLYFSGLTNTTFEEYLYIFRQGFSKVELLGYIQNEMGSCPVIRCRR
;
A
#
# COMPACT_ATOMS: atom_id res chain seq x y z
N MET A 1 -18.00 6.45 -21.02
CA MET A 1 -19.18 6.15 -20.18
C MET A 1 -19.56 7.40 -19.40
N VAL A 2 -20.77 7.47 -18.87
CA VAL A 2 -21.22 8.56 -18.00
C VAL A 2 -21.61 7.96 -16.65
N ILE A 3 -21.14 8.56 -15.56
CA ILE A 3 -21.50 8.18 -14.19
C ILE A 3 -22.61 9.13 -13.74
N GLU A 4 -23.79 8.57 -13.48
CA GLU A 4 -24.94 9.29 -12.92
C GLU A 4 -24.90 9.29 -11.39
N ASN A 5 -25.83 10.00 -10.75
CA ASN A 5 -25.90 10.20 -9.29
C ASN A 5 -25.76 8.92 -8.46
N GLU A 6 -26.42 7.83 -8.87
CA GLU A 6 -26.33 6.53 -8.18
C GLU A 6 -24.94 5.87 -8.32
N GLY A 7 -24.25 6.11 -9.43
CA GLY A 7 -22.94 5.52 -9.73
C GLY A 7 -21.80 6.09 -8.87
N PHE A 8 -21.98 7.27 -8.27
CA PHE A 8 -20.96 7.87 -7.39
C PHE A 8 -20.68 7.06 -6.13
N ALA A 9 -21.64 6.26 -5.66
CA ALA A 9 -21.43 5.38 -4.51
C ALA A 9 -20.34 4.31 -4.76
N GLY A 10 -20.14 3.93 -6.03
CA GLY A 10 -19.09 3.01 -6.46
C GLY A 10 -17.72 3.67 -6.71
N LEU A 11 -17.63 5.00 -6.66
CA LEU A 11 -16.38 5.72 -6.89
C LEU A 11 -15.54 5.84 -5.62
N ILE A 12 -14.25 5.54 -5.76
CA ILE A 12 -13.29 5.57 -4.67
C ILE A 12 -11.97 6.19 -5.14
N PHE A 13 -11.23 6.73 -4.19
CA PHE A 13 -9.81 7.04 -4.34
C PHE A 13 -9.00 5.94 -3.69
N ALA A 14 -7.88 5.55 -4.30
CA ALA A 14 -6.87 4.78 -3.60
C ALA A 14 -5.66 5.66 -3.35
N GLN A 15 -5.00 5.38 -2.23
CA GLN A 15 -3.71 5.94 -1.97
C GLN A 15 -2.68 5.36 -2.94
N HIS A 16 -1.84 6.21 -3.50
CA HIS A 16 -0.80 5.81 -4.46
C HIS A 16 0.61 6.19 -3.99
N ASN A 17 0.69 6.72 -2.78
CA ASN A 17 1.78 7.51 -2.28
C ASN A 17 1.94 7.21 -0.78
N ALA A 18 3.13 6.76 -0.38
CA ALA A 18 3.42 6.43 1.01
C ALA A 18 3.66 7.67 1.89
N GLY A 19 3.98 8.81 1.31
CA GLY A 19 4.26 10.05 2.04
C GLY A 19 3.04 10.71 2.68
N ASN A 20 1.83 10.47 2.17
CA ASN A 20 0.58 10.90 2.79
C ASN A 20 -0.17 9.75 3.48
N GLN A 21 0.42 8.56 3.63
CA GLN A 21 -0.21 7.40 4.30
C GLN A 21 -0.71 7.74 5.72
N PHE A 22 0.09 8.49 6.49
CA PHE A 22 -0.24 8.85 7.87
C PHE A 22 -1.43 9.79 7.95
N TYR A 23 -1.58 10.70 6.98
CA TYR A 23 -2.75 11.56 6.89
C TYR A 23 -4.02 10.73 6.72
N PHE A 24 -4.00 9.73 5.83
CA PHE A 24 -5.18 8.89 5.63
C PHE A 24 -5.44 7.97 6.83
N LEU A 25 -4.39 7.37 7.40
CA LEU A 25 -4.52 6.51 8.57
C LEU A 25 -5.13 7.25 9.76
N SER A 26 -4.61 8.45 10.09
CA SER A 26 -5.12 9.24 11.20
C SER A 26 -6.55 9.74 10.96
N ARG A 27 -6.90 10.05 9.71
CA ARG A 27 -8.21 10.61 9.37
C ARG A 27 -9.31 9.57 9.19
N PHE A 28 -8.98 8.42 8.61
CA PHE A 28 -9.97 7.43 8.16
C PHE A 28 -9.80 6.06 8.82
N GLY A 29 -8.79 5.86 9.67
CA GLY A 29 -8.46 4.55 10.26
C GLY A 29 -7.93 3.53 9.24
N GLN A 30 -7.83 3.91 7.97
CA GLN A 30 -7.32 3.14 6.85
C GLN A 30 -6.73 4.10 5.83
N TYR A 31 -5.83 3.62 4.98
CA TYR A 31 -5.28 4.46 3.91
C TYR A 31 -5.35 3.86 2.52
N HIS A 32 -5.75 2.60 2.36
CA HIS A 32 -5.70 1.96 1.05
C HIS A 32 -6.73 2.58 0.09
N THR A 33 -7.97 2.78 0.54
CA THR A 33 -9.03 3.42 -0.27
C THR A 33 -9.99 4.26 0.56
N VAL A 34 -10.55 5.31 -0.06
CA VAL A 34 -11.55 6.21 0.54
C VAL A 34 -12.69 6.42 -0.46
N PRO A 35 -13.97 6.21 -0.07
CA PRO A 35 -15.11 6.58 -0.89
C PRO A 35 -15.08 8.06 -1.26
N LEU A 36 -15.46 8.41 -2.49
CA LEU A 36 -15.40 9.78 -3.00
C LEU A 36 -16.10 10.79 -2.08
N ARG A 37 -17.25 10.43 -1.50
CA ARG A 37 -18.01 11.25 -0.54
C ARG A 37 -17.30 11.53 0.79
N HIS A 38 -16.26 10.77 1.12
CA HIS A 38 -15.45 10.97 2.33
C HIS A 38 -14.09 11.58 2.00
N PHE A 39 -13.80 11.79 0.72
CA PHE A 39 -12.51 12.29 0.29
C PHE A 39 -12.38 13.79 0.60
N PRO A 40 -11.16 14.28 0.93
CA PRO A 40 -10.98 15.68 1.37
C PRO A 40 -11.46 16.72 0.37
N HIS A 41 -11.43 16.41 -0.93
CA HIS A 41 -11.90 17.33 -1.97
C HIS A 41 -13.42 17.52 -1.91
N TYR A 42 -14.17 16.46 -1.62
CA TYR A 42 -15.61 16.55 -1.50
C TYR A 42 -16.02 17.22 -0.18
N SER A 43 -15.41 16.81 0.94
CA SER A 43 -15.69 17.46 2.24
C SER A 43 -15.42 18.97 2.19
N PHE A 44 -14.39 19.40 1.48
CA PHE A 44 -14.12 20.84 1.28
C PHE A 44 -15.27 21.59 0.59
N LEU A 45 -15.88 21.00 -0.43
CA LEU A 45 -17.01 21.62 -1.15
C LEU A 45 -18.33 21.60 -0.36
N VAL A 46 -18.41 20.79 0.69
CA VAL A 46 -19.61 20.69 1.55
C VAL A 46 -19.44 21.57 2.79
N ASP A 47 -18.28 21.52 3.43
CA ASP A 47 -18.08 22.02 4.79
C ASP A 47 -17.24 23.31 4.87
N SER A 48 -16.54 23.69 3.79
CA SER A 48 -15.46 24.69 3.86
C SER A 48 -15.57 25.83 2.83
N LEU A 49 -16.71 25.98 2.14
CA LEU A 49 -16.85 27.02 1.11
C LEU A 49 -16.93 28.45 1.70
N ASP A 50 -17.41 28.59 2.94
CA ASP A 50 -17.56 29.89 3.61
C ASP A 50 -16.23 30.41 4.19
N ASP A 51 -15.27 29.51 4.46
CA ASP A 51 -13.93 29.82 4.98
C ASP A 51 -12.85 28.97 4.27
N PRO A 52 -12.64 29.16 2.95
CA PRO A 52 -11.87 28.22 2.15
C PRO A 52 -10.37 28.16 2.48
N TYR A 53 -9.82 29.15 3.19
CA TYR A 53 -8.37 29.29 3.42
C TYR A 53 -7.92 28.84 4.81
N ASN A 54 -8.78 28.15 5.54
CA ASN A 54 -8.47 27.67 6.88
C ASN A 54 -7.67 26.36 6.85
N ASP A 55 -6.55 26.36 7.57
CA ASP A 55 -5.58 25.26 7.61
C ASP A 55 -6.08 24.02 8.36
N SER A 56 -7.14 24.17 9.16
CA SER A 56 -7.75 23.05 9.90
C SER A 56 -8.59 22.15 8.99
N HIS A 57 -8.95 22.59 7.78
CA HIS A 57 -9.78 21.80 6.88
C HIS A 57 -9.04 20.58 6.33
N ALA A 58 -9.80 19.50 6.13
CA ALA A 58 -9.25 18.23 5.65
C ALA A 58 -8.49 18.38 4.32
N TYR A 59 -8.95 19.26 3.42
CA TYR A 59 -8.30 19.48 2.13
C TYR A 59 -6.95 20.20 2.26
N SER A 60 -6.86 21.23 3.09
CA SER A 60 -5.60 21.93 3.40
C SER A 60 -4.57 20.96 3.98
N GLN A 61 -4.98 20.13 4.94
CA GLN A 61 -4.13 19.08 5.53
C GLN A 61 -3.71 18.01 4.51
N TYR A 62 -4.62 17.62 3.61
CA TYR A 62 -4.30 16.70 2.51
C TYR A 62 -3.26 17.30 1.55
N LEU A 63 -3.40 18.59 1.22
CA LEU A 63 -2.45 19.31 0.37
C LEU A 63 -1.07 19.36 1.04
N LEU A 64 -0.99 19.71 2.32
CA LEU A 64 0.24 19.69 3.12
C LEU A 64 0.94 18.33 3.05
N ALA A 65 0.22 17.25 3.32
CA ALA A 65 0.76 15.89 3.30
C ALA A 65 1.23 15.47 1.89
N SER A 66 0.44 15.81 0.87
CA SER A 66 0.76 15.48 -0.52
C SER A 66 1.95 16.28 -1.05
N TRP A 67 2.08 17.55 -0.65
CA TRP A 67 3.15 18.44 -1.08
C TRP A 67 4.51 18.01 -0.55
N LEU A 68 4.58 17.66 0.75
CA LEU A 68 5.81 17.16 1.36
C LEU A 68 6.32 15.92 0.63
N HIS A 69 5.42 15.02 0.22
CA HIS A 69 5.79 13.87 -0.58
C HIS A 69 6.34 14.27 -1.96
N LEU A 70 5.63 15.14 -2.69
CA LEU A 70 5.96 15.48 -4.07
C LEU A 70 7.24 16.32 -4.21
N PHE A 71 7.47 17.24 -3.27
CA PHE A 71 8.52 18.25 -3.39
C PHE A 71 9.61 18.15 -2.31
N GLY A 72 9.45 17.25 -1.33
CA GLY A 72 10.42 17.09 -0.24
C GLY A 72 10.49 18.29 0.73
N ARG A 73 9.58 19.26 0.61
CA ARG A 73 9.50 20.45 1.46
C ARG A 73 8.08 20.76 1.85
N LYS A 74 7.91 21.53 2.93
CA LYS A 74 6.61 22.11 3.29
C LYS A 74 6.23 23.20 2.27
N PRO A 75 4.97 23.27 1.82
CA PRO A 75 4.49 24.39 1.04
C PRO A 75 4.39 25.66 1.89
N THR A 76 4.41 26.82 1.26
CA THR A 76 4.00 28.08 1.88
C THR A 76 2.47 28.19 1.89
N GLN A 77 1.93 29.08 2.74
CA GLN A 77 0.49 29.31 2.76
C GLN A 77 -0.04 29.82 1.42
N ALA A 78 0.71 30.69 0.74
CA ALA A 78 0.34 31.21 -0.58
C ALA A 78 0.24 30.07 -1.62
N GLU A 79 1.11 29.07 -1.55
CA GLU A 79 1.06 27.90 -2.43
C GLU A 79 -0.17 27.02 -2.19
N ILE A 80 -0.56 26.83 -0.93
CA ILE A 80 -1.79 26.11 -0.57
C ILE A 80 -3.01 26.89 -1.07
N ASN A 81 -3.07 28.20 -0.76
CA ASN A 81 -4.16 29.08 -1.16
C ASN A 81 -4.34 29.09 -2.69
N ALA A 82 -3.25 29.13 -3.46
CA ALA A 82 -3.31 29.05 -4.92
C ALA A 82 -3.91 27.72 -5.43
N LYS A 83 -3.64 26.59 -4.75
CA LYS A 83 -4.28 25.31 -5.09
C LYS A 83 -5.76 25.28 -4.75
N ILE A 84 -6.12 25.88 -3.62
CA ILE A 84 -7.52 26.02 -3.19
C ILE A 84 -8.29 26.90 -4.18
N GLU A 85 -7.73 28.06 -4.53
CA GLU A 85 -8.30 28.99 -5.50
C GLU A 85 -8.51 28.33 -6.87
N GLY A 86 -7.51 27.59 -7.37
CA GLY A 86 -7.66 26.81 -8.59
C GLY A 86 -8.80 25.79 -8.54
N PHE A 87 -9.03 25.16 -7.38
CA PHE A 87 -10.15 24.24 -7.20
C PHE A 87 -11.50 24.97 -7.14
N LEU A 88 -11.58 26.09 -6.44
CA LEU A 88 -12.80 26.92 -6.34
C LEU A 88 -13.19 27.50 -7.70
N ASN A 89 -12.21 27.96 -8.49
CA ASN A 89 -12.44 28.48 -9.83
C ASN A 89 -13.02 27.39 -10.73
N LEU A 90 -12.46 26.18 -10.67
CA LEU A 90 -13.01 25.03 -11.39
C LEU A 90 -14.45 24.70 -10.95
N TYR A 91 -14.73 24.72 -9.64
CA TYR A 91 -16.08 24.49 -9.10
C TYR A 91 -17.09 25.53 -9.62
N LYS A 92 -16.73 26.82 -9.57
CA LYS A 92 -17.58 27.92 -10.07
C LYS A 92 -17.81 27.82 -11.57
N GLU A 93 -16.76 27.56 -12.35
CA GLU A 93 -16.84 27.42 -13.81
C GLU A 93 -17.81 26.29 -14.22
N VAL A 94 -17.73 25.14 -13.55
CA VAL A 94 -18.64 24.01 -13.82
C VAL A 94 -20.07 24.34 -13.41
N GLY A 95 -20.27 25.00 -12.26
CA GLY A 95 -21.60 25.42 -11.80
C GLY A 95 -22.27 26.47 -12.70
N GLN A 96 -21.49 27.37 -13.32
CA GLN A 96 -22.02 28.43 -14.18
C GLN A 96 -22.37 27.96 -15.60
N ARG A 97 -21.64 26.98 -16.13
CA ARG A 97 -21.75 26.65 -17.56
C ARG A 97 -23.03 25.93 -17.96
N ASN A 98 -23.80 25.36 -17.03
CA ASN A 98 -24.93 24.42 -17.31
C ASN A 98 -24.61 23.25 -18.26
N ALA A 99 -23.41 23.18 -18.83
CA ALA A 99 -22.96 22.25 -19.86
C ALA A 99 -22.19 21.05 -19.28
N GLY A 100 -22.18 20.90 -17.95
CA GLY A 100 -21.49 19.81 -17.25
C GLY A 100 -19.97 19.83 -17.41
N LEU A 101 -19.33 18.75 -16.95
CA LEU A 101 -17.90 18.52 -17.15
C LEU A 101 -17.67 18.03 -18.58
N GLN A 102 -16.68 18.61 -19.29
CA GLN A 102 -16.34 18.20 -20.66
C GLN A 102 -15.20 17.18 -20.68
N THR A 103 -14.21 17.35 -19.81
CA THR A 103 -13.04 16.47 -19.76
C THR A 103 -13.36 15.21 -18.96
N PRO A 104 -13.30 14.01 -19.57
CA PRO A 104 -13.59 12.77 -18.87
C PRO A 104 -12.56 12.50 -17.77
N VAL A 105 -13.02 11.95 -16.64
CA VAL A 105 -12.13 11.40 -15.62
C VAL A 105 -11.63 10.02 -16.04
N LEU A 106 -10.47 9.63 -15.52
CA LEU A 106 -9.92 8.31 -15.78
C LEU A 106 -10.24 7.38 -14.62
N LEU A 107 -10.90 6.27 -14.94
CA LEU A 107 -11.32 5.27 -13.96
C LEU A 107 -10.69 3.92 -14.28
N CYS A 108 -10.45 3.10 -13.26
CA CYS A 108 -10.05 1.70 -13.40
C CYS A 108 -10.99 0.83 -12.56
N SER A 109 -11.49 -0.25 -13.13
CA SER A 109 -12.29 -1.24 -12.38
C SER A 109 -11.41 -1.99 -11.38
N ARG A 110 -11.94 -2.20 -10.17
CA ARG A 110 -11.37 -3.07 -9.14
C ARG A 110 -12.00 -4.45 -9.15
N PHE A 111 -11.36 -5.36 -8.41
CA PHE A 111 -11.87 -6.72 -8.24
C PHE A 111 -13.19 -6.79 -7.45
N ASP A 112 -13.46 -5.83 -6.56
CA ASP A 112 -14.69 -5.73 -5.76
C ASP A 112 -15.85 -5.05 -6.51
N GLY A 113 -15.70 -4.76 -7.81
CA GLY A 113 -16.70 -4.08 -8.63
C GLY A 113 -16.72 -2.55 -8.51
N ARG A 114 -15.92 -1.96 -7.59
CA ARG A 114 -15.80 -0.51 -7.47
C ARG A 114 -14.93 0.10 -8.56
N LEU A 115 -15.03 1.41 -8.74
CA LEU A 115 -14.28 2.18 -9.71
C LEU A 115 -13.26 3.08 -9.02
N LEU A 116 -12.00 2.80 -9.28
CA LEU A 116 -10.88 3.58 -8.79
C LEU A 116 -10.67 4.83 -9.66
N ILE A 117 -10.68 6.00 -9.03
CA ILE A 117 -10.36 7.26 -9.70
C ILE A 117 -8.85 7.38 -9.86
N ILE A 118 -8.38 7.39 -11.10
CA ILE A 118 -6.96 7.48 -11.47
C ILE A 118 -6.55 8.93 -11.71
N ASP A 119 -7.43 9.70 -12.33
CA ASP A 119 -7.25 11.13 -12.60
C ASP A 119 -8.61 11.83 -12.62
N GLY A 120 -8.65 13.04 -12.07
CA GLY A 120 -9.86 13.87 -11.98
C GLY A 120 -10.54 13.85 -10.63
N ASN A 121 -9.77 13.81 -9.53
CA ASN A 121 -10.30 13.85 -8.16
C ASN A 121 -11.17 15.08 -7.90
N HIS A 122 -10.68 16.27 -8.30
CA HIS A 122 -11.43 17.53 -8.23
C HIS A 122 -12.72 17.47 -9.03
N ARG A 123 -12.66 17.01 -10.30
CA ARG A 123 -13.82 16.89 -11.19
C ARG A 123 -14.87 15.94 -10.63
N SER A 124 -14.45 14.80 -10.09
CA SER A 124 -15.34 13.82 -9.48
C SER A 124 -16.04 14.39 -8.24
N ALA A 125 -15.32 15.13 -7.39
CA ALA A 125 -15.89 15.78 -6.21
C ALA A 125 -16.88 16.89 -6.57
N ILE A 126 -16.57 17.70 -7.59
CA ILE A 126 -17.46 18.75 -8.11
C ILE A 126 -18.75 18.12 -8.66
N ALA A 127 -18.62 17.07 -9.48
CA ALA A 127 -19.77 16.40 -10.08
C ALA A 127 -20.72 15.85 -9.01
N LEU A 128 -20.15 15.20 -8.00
CA LEU A 128 -20.92 14.70 -6.85
C LEU A 128 -21.58 15.84 -6.07
N ARG A 129 -20.88 16.97 -5.85
CA ARG A 129 -21.42 18.11 -5.09
C ARG A 129 -22.60 18.78 -5.80
N LEU A 130 -22.51 18.92 -7.12
CA LEU A 130 -23.51 19.58 -7.94
C LEU A 130 -24.62 18.65 -8.41
N GLY A 131 -24.51 17.34 -8.19
CA GLY A 131 -25.48 16.34 -8.64
C GLY A 131 -25.55 16.22 -10.17
N ILE A 132 -24.42 16.45 -10.84
CA ILE A 132 -24.30 16.39 -12.31
C ILE A 132 -23.59 15.12 -12.76
N SER A 133 -23.90 14.69 -13.98
CA SER A 133 -23.27 13.51 -14.58
C SER A 133 -21.76 13.72 -14.79
N LEU A 134 -20.99 12.66 -14.57
CA LEU A 134 -19.54 12.68 -14.67
C LEU A 134 -19.09 11.86 -15.90
N PRO A 135 -18.56 12.51 -16.96
CA PRO A 135 -17.98 11.77 -18.08
C PRO A 135 -16.74 11.01 -17.60
N ALA A 136 -16.63 9.74 -17.99
CA ALA A 136 -15.55 8.87 -17.57
C ALA A 136 -15.03 7.99 -18.71
N ARG A 137 -13.73 7.74 -18.67
CA ARG A 137 -13.03 6.79 -19.53
C ARG A 137 -12.42 5.70 -18.66
N LEU A 138 -12.84 4.46 -18.90
CA LEU A 138 -12.24 3.29 -18.27
C LEU A 138 -10.90 2.98 -18.91
N ILE A 139 -9.92 2.67 -18.08
CA ILE A 139 -8.63 2.11 -18.50
C ILE A 139 -8.47 0.71 -17.90
N SER A 140 -7.67 -0.12 -18.57
CA SER A 140 -7.38 -1.46 -18.05
C SER A 140 -6.49 -1.37 -16.79
N PRO A 141 -6.57 -2.36 -15.88
CA PRO A 141 -5.62 -2.49 -14.77
C PRO A 141 -4.15 -2.51 -15.23
N ALA A 142 -3.86 -3.17 -16.36
CA ALA A 142 -2.52 -3.16 -16.95
C ALA A 142 -2.07 -1.74 -17.37
N THR A 143 -2.97 -0.93 -17.94
CA THR A 143 -2.70 0.48 -18.27
C THR A 143 -2.47 1.32 -17.01
N TYR A 144 -3.26 1.09 -15.96
CA TYR A 144 -3.12 1.79 -14.69
C TYR A 144 -1.76 1.48 -14.03
N LEU A 145 -1.40 0.20 -13.93
CA LEU A 145 -0.09 -0.22 -13.41
C LEU A 145 1.06 0.24 -14.30
N GLY A 146 0.82 0.33 -15.61
CA GLY A 146 1.71 0.95 -16.59
C GLY A 146 2.21 2.36 -16.21
N ARG A 147 1.43 3.10 -15.42
CA ARG A 147 1.75 4.44 -14.95
C ARG A 147 2.68 4.46 -13.74
N LEU A 148 3.16 3.31 -13.27
CA LEU A 148 4.20 3.21 -12.24
C LEU A 148 5.58 3.69 -12.75
N ALA A 149 5.77 3.75 -14.06
CA ALA A 149 7.05 4.12 -14.73
C ALA A 149 7.56 5.55 -14.47
N LEU A 150 6.85 6.37 -13.69
CA LEU A 150 7.14 7.79 -13.53
C LEU A 150 7.33 8.13 -12.05
N ARG A 151 8.59 8.24 -11.58
CA ARG A 151 9.11 9.45 -10.88
C ARG A 151 10.39 9.28 -10.03
N VAL A 152 10.98 8.11 -9.89
CA VAL A 152 12.28 8.03 -9.19
C VAL A 152 13.40 7.93 -10.22
N ARG A 153 14.11 9.06 -10.43
CA ARG A 153 15.30 9.08 -11.29
C ARG A 153 16.30 8.04 -10.76
N GLY A 154 16.72 7.11 -11.63
CA GLY A 154 17.76 6.12 -11.32
C GLY A 154 17.29 4.78 -10.74
N THR A 155 15.98 4.57 -10.53
CA THR A 155 15.47 3.22 -10.19
C THR A 155 15.06 2.44 -11.43
N PRO A 156 15.27 1.11 -11.45
CA PRO A 156 14.74 0.24 -12.50
C PRO A 156 13.24 0.46 -12.71
N ASP A 157 12.76 0.25 -13.95
CA ASP A 157 11.33 0.34 -14.23
C ASP A 157 10.57 -0.74 -13.43
N ILE A 158 9.76 -0.31 -12.47
CA ILE A 158 8.95 -1.19 -11.61
C ILE A 158 7.75 -1.75 -12.37
N ASN A 159 7.40 -1.14 -13.51
CA ASN A 159 6.21 -1.46 -14.27
C ASN A 159 6.13 -2.94 -14.72
N PRO A 160 7.18 -3.56 -15.30
CA PRO A 160 7.12 -4.98 -15.67
C PRO A 160 6.88 -5.89 -14.47
N MET A 161 7.51 -5.59 -13.32
CA MET A 161 7.34 -6.37 -12.08
C MET A 161 5.93 -6.23 -11.52
N ALA A 162 5.40 -5.01 -11.42
CA ALA A 162 4.05 -4.77 -10.94
C ALA A 162 2.98 -5.36 -11.88
N LYS A 163 3.20 -5.26 -13.20
CA LYS A 163 2.32 -5.87 -14.21
C LYS A 163 2.35 -7.40 -14.11
N LYS A 164 3.53 -8.01 -14.01
CA LYS A 164 3.69 -9.47 -13.82
C LYS A 164 3.01 -9.91 -12.53
N LEU A 165 3.26 -9.24 -11.42
CA LEU A 165 2.63 -9.54 -10.14
C LEU A 165 1.10 -9.42 -10.23
N TYR A 166 0.58 -8.36 -10.84
CA TYR A 166 -0.87 -8.26 -11.06
C TYR A 166 -1.40 -9.39 -11.93
N GLN A 167 -0.72 -9.78 -13.01
CA GLN A 167 -1.12 -10.90 -13.86
C GLN A 167 -1.09 -12.23 -13.12
N GLU A 168 -0.14 -12.43 -12.20
CA GLU A 168 -0.11 -13.59 -11.31
C GLU A 168 -1.30 -13.57 -10.34
N LEU A 169 -1.65 -12.39 -9.80
CA LEU A 169 -2.71 -12.22 -8.81
C LEU A 169 -4.13 -12.16 -9.42
N ALA A 170 -4.27 -11.78 -10.69
CA ALA A 170 -5.56 -11.54 -11.35
C ALA A 170 -6.43 -12.80 -11.57
N PRO A 171 -5.90 -14.01 -11.84
CA PRO A 171 -6.69 -15.23 -11.99
C PRO A 171 -7.46 -15.65 -10.72
N TRP A 172 -7.27 -15.01 -9.56
CA TRP A 172 -8.10 -15.18 -8.35
C TRP A 172 -9.59 -14.90 -8.63
N ARG A 173 -9.89 -14.27 -9.78
CA ARG A 173 -11.23 -14.00 -10.33
C ARG A 173 -12.02 -15.24 -10.78
N MET A 174 -11.36 -16.36 -11.11
CA MET A 174 -12.02 -17.42 -11.90
C MET A 174 -12.43 -18.66 -11.11
N ASP A 175 -11.69 -19.03 -10.08
CA ASP A 175 -12.09 -20.05 -9.10
C ASP A 175 -11.13 -20.02 -7.90
N LYS A 176 -11.65 -19.82 -6.68
CA LYS A 176 -10.82 -19.90 -5.47
C LYS A 176 -10.19 -21.29 -5.31
N ALA A 177 -10.82 -22.33 -5.87
CA ALA A 177 -10.36 -23.71 -5.77
C ALA A 177 -9.21 -24.08 -6.73
N GLN A 178 -8.95 -23.29 -7.78
CA GLN A 178 -7.95 -23.63 -8.82
C GLN A 178 -6.76 -22.66 -8.87
N PHE A 179 -6.69 -21.69 -7.97
CA PHE A 179 -5.70 -20.63 -8.05
C PHE A 179 -4.37 -21.00 -7.37
N LYS A 180 -3.30 -21.08 -8.17
CA LYS A 180 -1.92 -21.25 -7.68
C LYS A 180 -1.05 -20.04 -8.09
N VAL A 181 -0.95 -19.03 -7.23
CA VAL A 181 0.17 -18.07 -7.32
C VAL A 181 1.40 -18.77 -6.79
N GLN A 182 2.33 -19.06 -7.69
CA GLN A 182 3.59 -19.69 -7.34
C GLN A 182 4.53 -18.66 -6.72
N SER A 183 4.45 -18.47 -5.41
CA SER A 183 5.63 -18.06 -4.63
C SER A 183 6.17 -19.34 -4.02
N GLU A 184 7.29 -19.85 -4.53
CA GLU A 184 7.93 -21.09 -4.04
C GLU A 184 8.07 -21.08 -2.53
N LEU A 185 8.36 -19.89 -2.01
CA LEU A 185 8.48 -19.65 -0.61
C LEU A 185 7.14 -19.69 0.14
N MET A 186 6.08 -19.05 -0.37
CA MET A 186 4.75 -19.19 0.24
C MET A 186 4.26 -20.64 0.18
N ASP A 187 4.63 -21.43 -0.84
CA ASP A 187 4.26 -22.84 -0.93
C ASP A 187 4.84 -23.70 0.21
N LEU A 188 5.91 -23.23 0.87
CA LEU A 188 6.51 -23.86 2.04
C LEU A 188 5.90 -23.35 3.37
N VAL A 189 5.12 -22.28 3.35
CA VAL A 189 4.52 -21.68 4.54
C VAL A 189 3.29 -22.49 4.97
N ASP A 190 3.28 -22.90 6.24
CA ASP A 190 2.16 -23.61 6.83
C ASP A 190 0.91 -22.72 6.85
N GLN A 191 -0.19 -23.22 6.29
CA GLN A 191 -1.45 -22.51 6.22
C GLN A 191 -2.00 -22.17 7.62
N ALA A 192 -1.73 -23.02 8.62
CA ALA A 192 -2.13 -22.78 10.01
C ALA A 192 -1.41 -21.57 10.64
N ASP A 193 -0.22 -21.23 10.14
CA ASP A 193 0.54 -20.06 10.58
C ASP A 193 0.05 -18.77 9.88
N LEU A 194 -0.89 -18.84 8.92
CA LEU A 194 -1.46 -17.67 8.26
C LEU A 194 -2.93 -17.43 8.63
N ALA A 195 -3.75 -18.49 8.62
CA ALA A 195 -5.20 -18.38 8.70
C ALA A 195 -5.67 -17.70 10.01
N GLY A 196 -6.39 -16.58 9.89
CA GLY A 196 -6.89 -15.79 11.02
C GLY A 196 -5.82 -15.00 11.77
N LYS A 197 -4.55 -15.05 11.32
CA LYS A 197 -3.42 -14.41 11.99
C LYS A 197 -3.11 -13.05 11.38
N SER A 198 -2.53 -12.17 12.19
CA SER A 198 -1.91 -10.94 11.71
C SER A 198 -0.50 -11.25 11.25
N VAL A 199 -0.08 -10.72 10.10
CA VAL A 199 1.20 -11.01 9.45
C VAL A 199 1.98 -9.72 9.25
N LEU A 200 3.22 -9.67 9.72
CA LEU A 200 4.21 -8.65 9.34
C LEU A 200 5.04 -9.20 8.17
N ASP A 201 5.47 -8.39 7.20
CA ASP A 201 6.40 -8.77 6.14
C ASP A 201 7.46 -7.67 6.02
N ILE A 202 8.67 -7.94 6.51
CA ILE A 202 9.79 -6.99 6.48
C ILE A 202 10.52 -7.15 5.14
N THR A 203 10.86 -6.04 4.51
CA THR A 203 11.38 -5.95 3.14
C THR A 203 10.41 -6.49 2.08
N CYS A 204 9.13 -6.11 2.21
CA CYS A 204 8.02 -6.67 1.44
C CYS A 204 8.08 -6.41 -0.09
N GLY A 205 8.92 -5.49 -0.56
CA GLY A 205 8.97 -5.09 -1.98
C GLY A 205 7.60 -4.58 -2.46
N LEU A 206 7.12 -5.15 -3.57
CA LEU A 206 5.78 -4.88 -4.10
C LEU A 206 4.63 -5.57 -3.35
N GLY A 207 4.93 -6.24 -2.23
CA GLY A 207 3.93 -6.87 -1.38
C GLY A 207 3.43 -8.22 -1.87
N ARG A 208 4.19 -8.92 -2.72
CA ARG A 208 3.78 -10.21 -3.30
C ARG A 208 3.30 -11.17 -2.21
N ASN A 209 4.16 -11.40 -1.23
CA ASN A 209 3.84 -12.36 -0.18
C ASN A 209 2.80 -11.80 0.79
N CYS A 210 2.77 -10.48 1.00
CA CYS A 210 1.69 -9.84 1.74
C CYS A 210 0.31 -10.16 1.14
N PHE A 211 0.18 -10.05 -0.19
CA PHE A 211 -1.06 -10.35 -0.89
C PHE A 211 -1.41 -11.83 -0.80
N ILE A 212 -0.43 -12.73 -0.99
CA ILE A 212 -0.65 -14.17 -0.87
C ILE A 212 -1.08 -14.54 0.55
N ALA A 213 -0.47 -13.96 1.59
CA ALA A 213 -0.86 -14.17 2.98
C ALA A 213 -2.31 -13.73 3.23
N ALA A 214 -2.71 -12.55 2.75
CA ALA A 214 -4.09 -12.09 2.84
C ALA A 214 -5.07 -13.02 2.09
N MET A 215 -4.71 -13.47 0.88
CA MET A 215 -5.52 -14.43 0.11
C MET A 215 -5.62 -15.80 0.78
N ARG A 216 -4.60 -16.19 1.55
CA ARG A 216 -4.57 -17.39 2.39
C ARG A 216 -5.22 -17.14 3.77
N GLY A 217 -6.05 -16.12 3.91
CA GLY A 217 -6.90 -15.93 5.07
C GLY A 217 -6.22 -15.31 6.29
N ALA A 218 -5.06 -14.67 6.12
CA ALA A 218 -4.54 -13.78 7.16
C ALA A 218 -5.58 -12.71 7.51
N LYS A 219 -5.75 -12.44 8.81
CA LYS A 219 -6.67 -11.44 9.33
C LYS A 219 -6.27 -10.03 8.92
N SER A 220 -4.97 -9.74 8.95
CA SER A 220 -4.39 -8.46 8.55
C SER A 220 -2.93 -8.64 8.14
N VAL A 221 -2.45 -7.88 7.17
CA VAL A 221 -1.05 -7.95 6.75
C VAL A 221 -0.41 -6.56 6.74
N LEU A 222 0.79 -6.42 7.31
CA LEU A 222 1.63 -5.22 7.22
C LEU A 222 2.91 -5.54 6.45
N GLY A 223 3.08 -4.98 5.26
CA GLY A 223 4.34 -4.95 4.55
C GLY A 223 5.16 -3.70 4.90
N LEU A 224 6.41 -3.89 5.27
CA LEU A 224 7.39 -2.82 5.49
C LEU A 224 8.49 -2.91 4.45
N ASP A 225 8.85 -1.80 3.82
CA ASP A 225 10.05 -1.72 2.97
C ASP A 225 10.75 -0.38 3.20
N THR A 226 12.08 -0.36 3.14
CA THR A 226 12.87 0.88 3.26
C THR A 226 12.80 1.71 1.98
N ARG A 227 12.54 1.06 0.84
CA ARG A 227 12.46 1.67 -0.48
C ARG A 227 11.05 2.21 -0.72
N ARG A 228 10.91 3.53 -0.63
CA ARG A 228 9.65 4.23 -0.87
C ARG A 228 8.97 3.87 -2.19
N HIS A 229 9.73 3.69 -3.27
CA HIS A 229 9.16 3.34 -4.57
C HIS A 229 8.51 1.96 -4.60
N MET A 230 9.01 1.00 -3.79
CA MET A 230 8.40 -0.32 -3.65
C MET A 230 7.06 -0.22 -2.92
N VAL A 231 7.02 0.53 -1.82
CA VAL A 231 5.79 0.81 -1.06
C VAL A 231 4.76 1.54 -1.93
N ASP A 232 5.17 2.57 -2.69
CA ASP A 232 4.28 3.25 -3.64
C ASP A 232 3.68 2.27 -4.66
N GLY A 233 4.49 1.33 -5.18
CA GLY A 233 4.04 0.25 -6.06
C GLY A 233 3.03 -0.70 -5.41
N ALA A 234 3.33 -1.15 -4.19
CA ALA A 234 2.47 -2.03 -3.41
C ALA A 234 1.11 -1.37 -3.08
N LEU A 235 1.11 -0.07 -2.72
CA LEU A 235 -0.10 0.72 -2.49
C LEU A 235 -0.99 0.78 -3.73
N ARG A 236 -0.41 1.00 -4.91
CA ARG A 236 -1.17 1.02 -6.17
C ARG A 236 -1.76 -0.35 -6.51
N LEU A 237 -0.98 -1.42 -6.33
CA LEU A 237 -1.48 -2.79 -6.47
C LEU A 237 -2.64 -3.06 -5.51
N ASN A 238 -2.53 -2.64 -4.25
CA ASN A 238 -3.62 -2.82 -3.30
C ASN A 238 -4.85 -1.95 -3.60
N GLY A 239 -4.63 -0.79 -4.21
CA GLY A 239 -5.69 0.02 -4.79
C GLY A 239 -6.56 -0.77 -5.78
N LEU A 240 -5.98 -1.70 -6.54
CA LEU A 240 -6.72 -2.63 -7.38
C LEU A 240 -7.29 -3.81 -6.58
N LEU A 241 -6.43 -4.48 -5.81
CA LEU A 241 -6.70 -5.76 -5.13
C LEU A 241 -7.71 -5.67 -3.99
N ALA A 242 -7.81 -4.51 -3.33
CA ALA A 242 -8.72 -4.30 -2.20
C ALA A 242 -8.51 -5.26 -1.02
N LEU A 243 -7.28 -5.75 -0.84
CA LEU A 243 -6.97 -6.71 0.21
C LEU A 243 -6.69 -5.99 1.54
N PRO A 244 -6.89 -6.66 2.69
CA PRO A 244 -6.60 -6.12 4.03
C PRO A 244 -5.08 -6.08 4.30
N VAL A 245 -4.37 -5.42 3.41
CA VAL A 245 -2.91 -5.28 3.40
C VAL A 245 -2.55 -3.81 3.53
N THR A 246 -1.66 -3.55 4.46
CA THR A 246 -1.12 -2.25 4.84
C THR A 246 0.34 -2.26 4.41
N PHE A 247 0.80 -1.29 3.60
CA PHE A 247 2.20 -1.07 3.24
C PHE A 247 2.74 0.23 3.81
N MET A 248 3.92 0.20 4.43
CA MET A 248 4.55 1.39 5.00
C MET A 248 6.04 1.49 4.68
N VAL A 249 6.48 2.74 4.45
CA VAL A 249 7.93 3.03 4.37
C VAL A 249 8.54 2.96 5.75
N ARG A 250 9.50 2.06 5.90
CA ARG A 250 10.30 1.91 7.10
C ARG A 250 11.50 2.87 7.05
N ARG A 251 11.66 3.69 8.08
CA ARG A 251 12.79 4.64 8.20
C ARG A 251 13.77 4.27 9.30
N GLU A 252 13.30 3.55 10.32
CA GLU A 252 14.03 3.24 11.54
C GLU A 252 13.83 1.75 11.90
N PRO A 253 14.71 1.17 12.74
CA PRO A 253 14.47 -0.13 13.34
C PRO A 253 13.18 -0.14 14.19
N LEU A 254 12.47 -1.27 14.15
CA LEU A 254 11.38 -1.64 15.05
C LEU A 254 11.98 -1.89 16.44
N SER A 255 12.32 -0.81 17.15
CA SER A 255 12.56 -0.89 18.58
C SER A 255 11.22 -1.07 19.29
N GLY A 256 11.18 -1.88 20.34
CA GLY A 256 9.95 -2.39 20.98
C GLY A 256 8.94 -1.36 21.53
N SER A 257 9.19 -0.06 21.34
CA SER A 257 8.33 1.06 21.74
C SER A 257 7.72 1.85 20.58
N VAL A 258 8.20 1.71 19.34
CA VAL A 258 7.76 2.53 18.20
C VAL A 258 7.13 1.64 17.12
N TRP A 259 5.94 1.14 17.44
CA TRP A 259 5.03 0.68 16.39
C TRP A 259 4.38 1.89 15.74
N PRO A 260 4.10 1.87 14.42
CA PRO A 260 3.37 2.95 13.80
C PRO A 260 2.01 3.11 14.49
N ALA A 261 1.71 4.33 14.96
CA ALA A 261 0.44 4.64 15.59
C ALA A 261 -0.74 4.13 14.73
N GLY A 262 -1.61 3.30 15.32
CA GLY A 262 -2.70 2.61 14.62
C GLY A 262 -2.47 1.12 14.32
N ALA A 263 -1.31 0.56 14.66
CA ALA A 263 -1.05 -0.88 14.64
C ALA A 263 -1.49 -1.61 15.93
N ASP A 264 -2.29 -0.97 16.78
CA ASP A 264 -2.53 -1.35 18.17
C ASP A 264 -3.13 -2.76 18.33
N GLY A 265 -2.41 -3.61 19.07
CA GLY A 265 -2.92 -4.81 19.76
C GLY A 265 -3.09 -6.08 18.92
N ALA A 266 -3.45 -5.98 17.63
CA ALA A 266 -3.82 -7.15 16.80
C ALA A 266 -2.62 -7.96 16.28
N MET A 267 -1.42 -7.38 16.21
CA MET A 267 -0.22 -8.00 15.60
C MET A 267 0.45 -9.14 16.39
N ARG A 268 -0.15 -9.57 17.50
CA ARG A 268 0.49 -10.47 18.48
C ARG A 268 0.64 -11.93 18.04
N GLU A 269 0.21 -12.30 16.82
CA GLU A 269 0.01 -13.73 16.50
C GLU A 269 0.73 -14.31 15.28
N THR A 270 1.40 -13.56 14.39
CA THR A 270 2.39 -14.12 13.43
C THR A 270 3.30 -13.03 12.85
N ASN A 271 4.62 -13.22 12.92
CA ASN A 271 5.59 -12.26 12.38
C ASN A 271 6.39 -12.92 11.27
N PHE A 272 5.91 -12.73 10.04
CA PHE A 272 6.58 -13.19 8.85
C PHE A 272 7.77 -12.24 8.54
N CYS A 273 8.90 -12.73 8.02
CA CYS A 273 10.00 -11.86 7.58
C CYS A 273 10.62 -12.41 6.29
N PHE A 274 10.24 -11.86 5.14
CA PHE A 274 10.91 -12.19 3.89
C PHE A 274 12.19 -11.37 3.73
N LEU A 275 13.33 -11.92 4.13
CA LEU A 275 14.62 -11.38 3.69
C LEU A 275 14.86 -11.84 2.25
N SER A 276 14.45 -11.01 1.28
CA SER A 276 14.73 -11.27 -0.15
C SER A 276 15.92 -10.44 -0.63
N GLU A 277 16.76 -11.10 -1.41
CA GLU A 277 18.15 -10.82 -1.80
C GLU A 277 18.46 -9.50 -2.51
N ALA A 278 17.47 -8.64 -2.75
CA ALA A 278 17.62 -7.58 -3.76
C ALA A 278 18.66 -6.50 -3.44
N ASP A 279 19.27 -6.45 -2.25
CA ASP A 279 20.37 -5.54 -1.92
C ASP A 279 21.28 -6.13 -0.81
N ALA A 280 21.77 -7.37 -1.00
CA ALA A 280 22.59 -8.17 -0.07
C ALA A 280 23.98 -7.58 0.34
N ALA A 281 24.15 -6.27 0.19
CA ALA A 281 25.33 -5.51 0.63
C ALA A 281 24.94 -4.30 1.51
N SER A 282 23.67 -4.12 1.86
CA SER A 282 23.16 -2.87 2.43
C SER A 282 22.70 -2.98 3.89
N HIS A 283 22.72 -1.83 4.57
CA HIS A 283 22.25 -1.59 5.95
C HIS A 283 20.85 -2.16 6.29
N ALA A 284 20.06 -2.54 5.28
CA ALA A 284 18.71 -3.11 5.42
C ALA A 284 18.68 -4.47 6.14
N ASP A 285 19.70 -5.32 5.96
CA ASP A 285 19.74 -6.65 6.59
C ASP A 285 20.01 -6.56 8.09
N ILE A 286 20.96 -5.71 8.49
CA ILE A 286 21.23 -5.39 9.91
C ILE A 286 19.97 -4.85 10.57
N LEU A 287 19.28 -3.94 9.87
CA LEU A 287 18.02 -3.37 10.33
C LEU A 287 16.95 -4.47 10.50
N ALA A 288 16.81 -5.41 9.57
CA ALA A 288 15.82 -6.48 9.70
C ALA A 288 16.16 -7.49 10.81
N LEU A 289 17.44 -7.79 11.03
CA LEU A 289 17.89 -8.61 12.17
C LEU A 289 17.59 -7.91 13.51
N GLN A 290 17.85 -6.60 13.60
CA GLN A 290 17.50 -5.80 14.77
C GLN A 290 15.99 -5.80 15.03
N ASP A 291 15.17 -5.76 13.98
CA ASP A 291 13.72 -5.88 14.12
C ASP A 291 13.33 -7.23 14.68
N VAL A 292 13.88 -8.34 14.16
CA VAL A 292 13.59 -9.68 14.68
C VAL A 292 13.90 -9.73 16.17
N THR A 293 15.06 -9.22 16.59
CA THR A 293 15.45 -9.14 18.00
C THR A 293 14.48 -8.28 18.82
N GLY A 294 14.10 -7.09 18.32
CA GLY A 294 13.14 -6.20 18.98
C GLY A 294 11.74 -6.82 19.11
N LEU A 295 11.28 -7.52 18.07
CA LEU A 295 10.01 -8.24 18.04
C LEU A 295 9.99 -9.44 18.99
N MET A 296 11.11 -10.18 19.10
CA MET A 296 11.27 -11.27 20.06
C MET A 296 11.25 -10.76 21.49
N ALA A 297 12.04 -9.71 21.78
CA ALA A 297 12.13 -9.10 23.10
C ALA A 297 10.78 -8.54 23.58
N GLY A 298 10.00 -7.96 22.66
CA GLY A 298 8.64 -7.48 22.95
C GLY A 298 7.57 -8.58 23.03
N GLY A 299 7.91 -9.85 22.79
CA GLY A 299 6.96 -10.96 22.80
C GLY A 299 5.99 -10.95 21.61
N TYR A 300 6.28 -10.20 20.56
CA TYR A 300 5.40 -10.03 19.40
C TYR A 300 5.59 -11.14 18.36
N LEU A 301 6.76 -11.77 18.30
CA LEU A 301 7.11 -12.81 17.32
C LEU A 301 6.90 -14.23 17.89
N GLN A 302 5.96 -14.96 17.30
CA GLN A 302 5.65 -16.36 17.62
C GLN A 302 6.27 -17.36 16.63
N THR A 303 6.17 -17.06 15.34
CA THR A 303 6.71 -17.87 14.25
C THR A 303 7.39 -16.97 13.24
N LEU A 304 8.65 -17.29 12.90
CA LEU A 304 9.47 -16.61 11.91
C LEU A 304 9.68 -17.55 10.73
N TYR A 305 9.39 -17.09 9.53
CA TYR A 305 9.83 -17.72 8.29
C TYR A 305 10.83 -16.80 7.63
N PHE A 306 11.96 -17.33 7.14
CA PHE A 306 12.90 -16.56 6.35
C PHE A 306 13.62 -17.46 5.33
N SER A 307 13.96 -16.86 4.18
CA SER A 307 14.87 -17.45 3.21
C SER A 307 16.29 -17.00 3.52
N GLY A 308 17.22 -17.94 3.54
CA GLY A 308 18.64 -17.64 3.65
C GLY A 308 19.14 -16.83 2.47
N LEU A 309 20.01 -15.86 2.71
CA LEU A 309 20.72 -15.17 1.63
C LEU A 309 21.95 -16.01 1.27
N THR A 310 22.35 -16.01 0.00
CA THR A 310 23.57 -16.71 -0.42
C THR A 310 24.84 -16.23 0.28
N ASN A 311 24.83 -15.03 0.86
CA ASN A 311 25.94 -14.45 1.62
C ASN A 311 25.73 -14.46 3.14
N THR A 312 24.63 -15.04 3.65
CA THR A 312 24.40 -15.10 5.11
C THR A 312 25.43 -16.04 5.74
N THR A 313 26.19 -15.52 6.70
CA THR A 313 27.18 -16.30 7.45
C THR A 313 26.50 -17.24 8.44
N PHE A 314 27.18 -18.32 8.82
CA PHE A 314 26.66 -19.24 9.83
C PHE A 314 26.41 -18.52 11.17
N GLU A 315 27.23 -17.54 11.50
CA GLU A 315 27.12 -16.68 12.67
C GLU A 315 25.82 -15.86 12.68
N GLU A 316 25.36 -15.37 11.53
CA GLU A 316 24.09 -14.64 11.41
C GLU A 316 22.88 -15.56 11.62
N TYR A 317 22.90 -16.78 11.07
CA TYR A 317 21.88 -17.78 11.37
C TYR A 317 21.87 -18.13 12.86
N LEU A 318 23.05 -18.37 13.45
CA LEU A 318 23.18 -18.64 14.89
C LEU A 318 22.65 -17.48 15.72
N TYR A 319 22.88 -16.22 15.31
CA TYR A 319 22.33 -15.05 15.97
C TYR A 319 20.80 -15.11 16.00
N ILE A 320 20.14 -15.40 14.87
CA ILE A 320 18.68 -15.55 14.79
C ILE A 320 18.21 -16.72 15.68
N PHE A 321 18.84 -17.89 15.58
CA PHE A 321 18.41 -19.09 16.30
C PHE A 321 18.54 -18.93 17.82
N ARG A 322 19.48 -18.11 18.28
CA ARG A 322 19.69 -17.82 19.70
C ARG A 322 18.72 -16.80 20.28
N GLN A 323 17.79 -16.24 19.50
CA GLN A 323 16.79 -15.28 19.98
C GLN A 323 15.68 -15.90 20.85
N GLY A 324 15.80 -17.16 21.28
CA GLY A 324 14.84 -17.81 22.18
C GLY A 324 13.72 -18.56 21.49
N PHE A 325 13.94 -19.05 20.27
CA PHE A 325 13.05 -20.00 19.60
C PHE A 325 13.20 -21.40 20.23
N SER A 326 12.09 -22.11 20.48
CA SER A 326 12.11 -23.50 20.98
C SER A 326 12.28 -24.53 19.87
N LYS A 327 11.96 -24.16 18.62
CA LYS A 327 12.07 -25.05 17.45
C LYS A 327 12.57 -24.31 16.22
N VAL A 328 13.53 -24.90 15.51
CA VAL A 328 14.05 -24.41 14.23
C VAL A 328 13.99 -25.55 13.21
N GLU A 329 13.40 -25.29 12.05
CA GLU A 329 13.11 -26.30 11.03
C GLU A 329 13.56 -25.80 9.64
N LEU A 330 14.38 -26.58 8.95
CA LEU A 330 14.62 -26.41 7.52
C LEU A 330 13.41 -26.98 6.76
N LEU A 331 12.69 -26.12 6.05
CA LEU A 331 11.49 -26.50 5.30
C LEU A 331 11.80 -26.95 3.87
N GLY A 332 12.93 -26.50 3.32
CA GLY A 332 13.35 -26.83 1.97
C GLY A 332 14.27 -25.77 1.41
N TYR A 333 14.33 -25.72 0.08
CA TYR A 333 15.11 -24.74 -0.67
C TYR A 333 14.25 -24.11 -1.76
N ILE A 334 14.48 -22.83 -2.01
CA ILE A 334 13.93 -22.10 -3.16
C ILE A 334 15.05 -21.74 -4.12
N GLN A 335 14.75 -21.62 -5.41
CA GLN A 335 15.74 -21.22 -6.41
C GLN A 335 15.62 -19.72 -6.70
N ASN A 336 16.75 -19.03 -6.74
CA ASN A 336 16.85 -17.65 -7.19
C ASN A 336 18.00 -17.48 -8.19
N GLU A 337 18.28 -16.23 -8.59
CA GLU A 337 19.35 -15.93 -9.56
C GLU A 337 20.75 -16.25 -9.03
N MET A 338 20.94 -16.31 -7.71
CA MET A 338 22.23 -16.55 -7.05
C MET A 338 22.41 -18.02 -6.60
N GLY A 339 21.34 -18.82 -6.64
CA GLY A 339 21.37 -20.26 -6.38
C GLY A 339 20.22 -20.75 -5.50
N SER A 340 20.54 -21.79 -4.70
CA SER A 340 19.58 -22.47 -3.83
C SER A 340 19.60 -21.85 -2.44
N CYS A 341 18.50 -21.25 -2.00
CA CYS A 341 18.37 -20.59 -0.70
C CYS A 341 17.57 -21.46 0.27
N PRO A 342 18.09 -21.76 1.49
CA PRO A 342 17.33 -22.53 2.47
C PRO A 342 16.14 -21.71 2.98
N VAL A 343 15.01 -22.37 3.21
CA VAL A 343 13.85 -21.76 3.85
C VAL A 343 13.69 -22.34 5.24
N ILE A 344 13.68 -21.47 6.24
CA ILE A 344 13.73 -21.87 7.64
C ILE A 344 12.50 -21.32 8.36
N ARG A 345 11.91 -22.17 9.22
CA ARG A 345 10.86 -21.80 10.16
C ARG A 345 11.39 -21.89 11.58
N CYS A 346 11.26 -20.81 12.34
CA CYS A 346 11.54 -20.78 13.77
C CYS A 346 10.24 -20.57 14.54
N ARG A 347 10.01 -21.34 15.60
CA ARG A 347 8.84 -21.23 16.49
C ARG A 347 9.29 -21.03 17.92
N ARG A 348 8.59 -20.16 18.64
CA ARG A 348 8.82 -19.92 20.06
C ARG A 348 8.18 -21.00 20.92
#